data_AF-A0A1M6REQ4-F1
#
_entry.id   AF-A0A1M6REQ4-F1
#
_cell.length_a   1.000
_cell.length_b   1.000
_cell.length_c   1.000
_cell.angle_alpha   90.00
_cell.angle_beta   90.00
_cell.angle_gamma   90.00
#
_symmetry.space_group_name_H-M   'P 1'
#
loop_
_entity.id
_entity.type
_entity.pdbx_description
1 polymer ?
#
loop_
_entity_poly.entity_id
_entity_poly.type
_entity_poly.pdbx_seq_one_letter_code
_entity_poly.pdbx_strand_id
1 'polypeptide(L)' 'EVEKVNRSKKNEPASEEDVRVCSICGRTIIGGYEYIRTRRKTEMYFCKGMRCRKEK' A
#
# COMPACT_ATOMS: atom_id res chain seq x y z
N GLU A 1 29.16 1.77 -12.45
CA GLU A 1 27.97 2.62 -12.28
C GLU A 1 26.74 1.84 -12.70
N VAL A 2 25.70 1.78 -11.88
CA VAL A 2 24.40 1.21 -12.29
C VAL A 2 23.38 2.34 -12.34
N GLU A 3 22.90 2.58 -13.55
CA GLU A 3 22.12 3.74 -13.96
C GLU A 3 20.82 3.92 -13.17
N LYS A 4 20.60 5.16 -12.75
CA LYS A 4 19.39 5.65 -12.08
C LYS A 4 18.23 5.73 -13.07
N VAL A 5 17.31 4.76 -13.05
CA VAL A 5 16.03 4.91 -13.77
C VAL A 5 15.07 5.77 -12.94
N ASN A 6 15.11 7.07 -13.21
CA ASN A 6 14.01 8.00 -12.91
C ASN A 6 12.78 7.60 -13.73
N ARG A 7 11.70 7.15 -13.07
CA ARG A 7 10.38 7.01 -13.70
C ARG A 7 9.34 7.80 -12.90
N SER A 8 9.19 9.06 -13.30
CA SER A 8 8.06 9.92 -12.97
C SER A 8 6.76 9.36 -13.55
N LYS A 9 5.73 9.19 -12.70
CA LYS A 9 4.26 9.20 -12.97
C LYS A 9 3.55 8.39 -11.87
N LYS A 10 2.54 8.87 -11.14
CA LYS A 10 1.59 9.97 -11.39
C LYS A 10 1.27 10.69 -10.07
N ASN A 11 1.04 11.98 -10.23
CA ASN A 11 0.26 12.83 -9.35
C ASN A 11 -1.19 12.29 -9.36
N GLU A 12 -1.65 11.72 -8.26
CA GLU A 12 -3.08 11.64 -7.95
C GLU A 12 -3.26 12.39 -6.63
N PRO A 13 -4.14 13.41 -6.58
CA PRO A 13 -4.39 14.14 -5.36
C PRO A 13 -4.90 13.16 -4.31
N ALA A 14 -4.34 13.24 -3.10
CA ALA A 14 -4.91 12.62 -1.91
C ALA A 14 -6.33 13.16 -1.71
N SER A 15 -7.31 12.55 -2.38
CA SER A 15 -8.72 12.89 -2.26
C SER A 15 -9.28 12.16 -1.03
N GLU A 16 -9.10 12.81 0.11
CA GLU A 16 -9.89 12.87 1.35
C GLU A 16 -10.43 11.61 2.05
N GLU A 17 -10.40 10.41 1.47
CA GLU A 17 -10.66 9.16 2.20
C GLU A 17 -9.74 8.07 1.63
N ASP A 18 -8.52 7.97 2.13
CA ASP A 18 -7.54 6.92 1.78
C ASP A 18 -8.00 5.55 2.30
N VAL A 19 -9.08 5.06 1.71
CA VAL A 19 -9.71 3.77 1.96
C VAL A 19 -8.97 2.73 1.13
N ARG A 20 -8.23 1.86 1.81
CA ARG A 20 -7.43 0.78 1.19
C ARG A 20 -7.89 -0.56 1.71
N VAL A 21 -7.55 -1.64 1.03
CA VAL A 21 -7.86 -3.00 1.49
C VAL A 21 -6.58 -3.68 1.93
N CYS A 22 -6.60 -4.27 3.12
CA CYS A 22 -5.48 -5.06 3.62
C CYS A 22 -5.24 -6.29 2.75
N SER A 23 -4.06 -6.41 2.15
CA SER A 23 -3.71 -7.58 1.33
C SER A 23 -3.53 -8.87 2.14
N ILE A 24 -3.51 -8.81 3.48
CA ILE A 24 -3.45 -9.99 4.36
C ILE A 24 -4.84 -10.49 4.76
N CYS A 25 -5.73 -9.61 5.23
CA CYS A 25 -7.03 -10.00 5.80
C CYS A 25 -8.26 -9.53 5.03
N GLY A 26 -8.09 -8.78 3.93
CA GLY A 26 -9.20 -8.28 3.13
C GLY A 26 -10.04 -7.20 3.80
N ARG A 27 -9.68 -6.74 5.01
CA ARG A 27 -10.41 -5.68 5.70
C ARG A 27 -10.09 -4.31 5.11
N THR A 28 -11.11 -3.47 5.05
CA THR A 28 -10.98 -2.05 4.72
C THR A 28 -10.18 -1.33 5.81
N ILE A 29 -9.17 -0.58 5.38
CA ILE A 29 -8.30 0.26 6.21
C ILE A 29 -8.63 1.71 5.86
N ILE A 30 -9.01 2.49 6.87
CA ILE A 30 -9.34 3.91 6.72
C ILE A 30 -8.28 4.70 7.48
N GLY A 31 -7.28 5.20 6.76
CA GLY A 31 -6.11 5.85 7.36
C GLY A 31 -5.24 4.88 8.19
N GLY A 32 -3.95 5.20 8.33
CA GLY A 32 -3.03 4.39 9.14
C GLY A 32 -2.81 2.97 8.60
N TYR A 33 -2.25 2.86 7.40
CA TYR A 33 -1.83 1.60 6.80
C TYR A 33 -0.31 1.53 6.66
N GLU A 34 0.19 0.30 6.54
CA GLU A 34 1.56 0.01 6.10
C GLU A 34 1.54 -0.19 4.58
N TYR A 35 2.39 0.55 3.86
CA TYR A 35 2.52 0.46 2.39
C TYR A 35 3.78 -0.29 2.01
N ILE A 36 3.65 -1.29 1.14
CA ILE A 36 4.79 -2.01 0.57
C ILE A 36 4.71 -1.95 -0.96
N ARG A 37 5.85 -1.60 -1.56
CA ARG A 37 6.04 -1.67 -3.01
C ARG A 37 7.07 -2.73 -3.36
N THR A 38 6.66 -3.75 -4.09
CA THR A 38 7.59 -4.81 -4.54
C THR A 38 8.45 -4.36 -5.71
N ARG A 39 9.55 -5.06 -5.98
CA ARG A 39 10.41 -4.80 -7.16
C ARG A 39 9.67 -4.91 -8.50
N ARG A 40 8.56 -5.67 -8.56
CA ARG A 40 7.69 -5.77 -9.74
C ARG A 40 6.66 -4.63 -9.85
N LYS A 41 6.79 -3.58 -9.03
CA LYS A 41 5.88 -2.43 -8.94
C LYS A 41 4.47 -2.78 -8.45
N THR A 42 4.27 -3.94 -7.85
CA THR A 42 3.01 -4.27 -7.18
C THR A 42 2.94 -3.48 -5.87
N GLU A 43 1.83 -2.77 -5.68
CA GLU A 43 1.53 -1.96 -4.51
C GLU A 43 0.60 -2.75 -3.59
N MET A 44 0.97 -2.85 -2.31
CA MET A 44 0.20 -3.59 -1.31
C MET A 44 0.01 -2.72 -0.07
N TYR A 45 -1.17 -2.82 0.52
CA TYR A 45 -1.58 -2.07 1.69
C TYR A 45 -1.90 -3.06 2.80
N PHE A 46 -1.46 -2.76 4.03
CA PHE A 46 -1.65 -3.64 5.18
C PHE A 46 -2.14 -2.87 6.40
N CYS A 47 -2.85 -3.56 7.30
CA CYS A 47 -3.22 -2.98 8.58
C CYS A 47 -1.96 -2.55 9.34
N LYS A 48 -2.00 -1.41 10.03
CA LYS A 48 -0.88 -0.92 10.86
C LYS A 48 -0.38 -2.01 11.81
N GLY A 49 0.93 -2.23 11.80
CA GLY A 49 1.59 -3.26 12.62
C GLY A 49 1.31 -4.69 12.17
N MET A 50 0.73 -4.89 10.97
CA MET A 50 0.40 -6.20 10.40
C MET A 50 -0.43 -7.09 11.34
N ARG A 51 -1.16 -6.49 12.31
CA ARG A 51 -1.97 -7.18 13.32
C ARG A 51 -3.32 -7.63 12.78
N CYS A 52 -3.28 -8.27 11.62
CA CYS A 52 -4.47 -8.84 11.02
C CYS A 52 -4.94 -10.02 11.87
N ARG A 53 -6.12 -9.93 12.48
CA ARG A 53 -6.79 -11.14 12.96
C ARG A 53 -7.16 -11.94 11.71
N LYS A 54 -6.48 -13.06 11.48
CA LYS A 54 -6.96 -14.08 10.55
C LYS A 54 -8.27 -14.59 11.14
N GLU A 55 -9.38 -14.02 10.69
CA GLU A 55 -10.65 -14.75 10.78
C GLU A 55 -10.54 -15.88 9.77
N LYS A 56 -10.73 -17.09 10.27
CA LYS A 56 -10.41 -18.34 9.60
C LYS A 56 -11.59 -18.82 8.79
#